data_AF-A0A354V766-F1
#
_entry.id   AF-A0A354V766-F1
#
_cell.length_a   1.000
_cell.length_b   1.000
_cell.length_c   1.000
_cell.angle_alpha   90.00
_cell.angle_beta   90.00
_cell.angle_gamma   90.00
#
_symmetry.space_group_name_H-M   'P 1'
#
loop_
_entity.id
_entity.type
_entity.pdbx_description
1 polymer ?
#
loop_
_entity_poly.entity_id
_entity_poly.type
_entity_poly.pdbx_seq_one_letter_code
_entity_poly.pdbx_strand_id
1 'polypeptide(L)' 'MTQIAGRNRLIPWYIGIAIVVAAVGYIGYEMFFGGGCPAPTFVELIVLIILPVVYITLMYLTLVSQK' A
#
# COMPACT_ATOMS: atom_id res chain seq x y z
N MET A 1 15.78 -6.80 26.03
CA MET A 1 15.60 -6.39 24.62
C MET A 1 16.14 -4.99 24.47
N THR A 2 17.29 -4.84 23.82
CA THR A 2 17.94 -3.55 23.57
C THR A 2 17.09 -2.75 22.58
N GLN A 3 16.29 -1.83 23.10
CA GLN A 3 15.57 -0.83 22.30
C GLN A 3 16.60 0.07 21.63
N ILE A 4 16.72 -0.01 20.30
CA ILE A 4 17.47 0.95 19.49
C ILE A 4 16.68 2.26 19.53
N ALA A 5 16.90 3.03 20.59
CA ALA A 5 16.36 4.36 20.77
C ALA A 5 16.96 5.27 19.69
N GLY A 6 16.15 5.67 18.69
CA GLY A 6 16.55 6.65 17.68
C GLY A 6 16.21 6.32 16.23
N ARG A 7 15.51 5.22 15.91
CA ARG A 7 15.08 4.96 14.53
C ARG A 7 13.76 5.69 14.25
N ASN A 8 13.79 6.65 13.33
CA ASN A 8 12.62 7.47 12.97
C ASN A 8 11.44 6.57 12.55
N ARG A 9 10.43 6.44 13.43
CA ARG A 9 9.25 5.55 13.26
C ARG A 9 8.44 5.82 12.00
N LEU A 10 8.63 7.01 11.41
CA LEU A 10 7.96 7.44 10.19
C LEU A 10 8.63 6.89 8.91
N ILE A 11 9.91 6.50 8.96
CA ILE A 11 10.64 6.02 7.77
C ILE A 11 9.96 4.78 7.13
N PRO A 12 9.63 3.71 7.88
CA PRO A 12 8.91 2.57 7.32
C PRO A 12 7.56 2.96 6.74
N TRP A 13 6.93 4.01 7.30
CA TRP A 13 5.62 4.46 6.87
C TRP A 13 5.66 5.14 5.49
N TYR A 14 6.64 6.02 5.29
CA TYR A 14 6.87 6.62 3.97
C TYR A 14 7.25 5.59 2.90
N ILE A 15 8.10 4.62 3.25
CA ILE A 15 8.50 3.55 2.34
C ILE A 15 7.29 2.71 1.93
N GLY A 16 6.46 2.30 2.88
CA GLY A 16 5.27 1.51 2.58
C GLY A 16 4.28 2.24 1.68
N ILE A 17 4.03 3.54 1.91
CA ILE A 17 3.17 4.33 1.02
C ILE A 17 3.75 4.44 -0.38
N ALA A 18 5.05 4.71 -0.52
CA ALA A 18 5.69 4.80 -1.82
C ALA A 18 5.53 3.49 -2.61
N ILE A 19 5.70 2.34 -1.96
CA ILE A 19 5.51 1.02 -2.58
C ILE A 19 4.06 0.81 -3.00
N VAL A 20 3.09 1.12 -2.13
CA VAL A 20 1.66 0.97 -2.43
C VAL A 20 1.24 1.82 -3.62
N VAL A 21 1.64 3.10 -3.63
CA VAL A 21 1.33 4.02 -4.73
C VAL A 21 1.95 3.55 -6.04
N ALA A 22 3.21 3.09 -6.02
CA ALA A 22 3.87 2.57 -7.21
C ALA A 22 3.17 1.31 -7.74
N ALA A 23 2.79 0.37 -6.85
CA ALA A 23 2.11 -0.86 -7.23
C ALA A 23 0.71 -0.59 -7.81
N VAL A 24 -0.10 0.23 -7.14
CA VAL A 24 -1.45 0.60 -7.61
C VAL A 24 -1.38 1.36 -8.93
N GLY A 25 -0.42 2.27 -9.08
CA GLY A 25 -0.22 3.02 -10.32
C GLY A 25 0.18 2.12 -11.49
N TYR A 26 1.10 1.18 -11.27
CA TYR A 26 1.53 0.23 -12.30
C TYR A 26 0.40 -0.70 -12.73
N ILE A 27 -0.29 -1.33 -11.77
CA ILE A 27 -1.41 -2.24 -12.05
C ILE A 27 -2.55 -1.48 -12.75
N GLY A 28 -2.88 -0.29 -12.25
CA GLY A 28 -3.89 0.57 -12.87
C GLY A 28 -3.54 0.96 -14.30
N TYR A 29 -2.27 1.29 -14.56
CA TYR A 29 -1.81 1.58 -15.92
C TYR A 29 -1.96 0.38 -16.86
N GLU A 30 -1.56 -0.81 -16.42
CA GLU A 30 -1.69 -2.05 -17.21
C GLU A 30 -3.16 -2.40 -17.49
N MET A 31 -4.06 -2.19 -16.52
CA MET A 31 -5.50 -2.44 -16.65
C MET A 31 -6.20 -1.44 -17.56
N PHE A 32 -5.90 -0.14 -17.45
CA PHE A 32 -6.58 0.91 -18.20
C PHE A 32 -5.95 1.21 -19.58
N PHE A 33 -4.62 1.14 -19.71
CA PHE A 33 -3.89 1.56 -20.89
C PHE A 33 -3.12 0.44 -21.58
N GLY A 34 -2.65 -0.56 -20.83
CA GLY A 34 -1.83 -1.66 -21.36
C GLY A 34 -2.61 -2.72 -22.15
N GLY A 35 -3.94 -2.78 -22.02
CA GLY A 35 -4.80 -3.74 -22.72
C GLY A 35 -4.52 -5.21 -22.37
N GLY A 36 -3.66 -5.48 -21.38
CA GLY A 36 -3.11 -6.81 -21.10
C GLY A 36 -4.01 -7.73 -20.28
N CYS A 37 -5.02 -7.21 -19.58
CA CYS A 37 -5.92 -8.02 -18.77
C CYS A 37 -7.28 -7.34 -18.54
N PRO A 38 -8.33 -7.67 -19.32
CA PRO A 38 -9.68 -7.20 -19.03
C PRO A 38 -10.17 -7.87 -17.75
N ALA A 39 -10.02 -7.17 -16.63
CA ALA A 39 -10.57 -7.60 -15.36
C ALA A 39 -12.05 -7.15 -15.26
N PRO A 40 -12.93 -7.95 -14.62
CA PRO A 40 -14.24 -7.47 -14.24
C PRO A 40 -14.09 -6.24 -13.34
N THR A 41 -14.92 -5.21 -13.56
CA THR A 41 -14.87 -3.93 -12.84
C THR A 41 -14.91 -4.11 -11.32
N PHE A 42 -15.59 -5.15 -10.83
CA PHE A 42 -15.62 -5.50 -9.42
C PHE A 42 -14.24 -5.90 -8.87
N VAL A 43 -13.50 -6.73 -9.60
CA VAL A 43 -12.16 -7.19 -9.20
C VAL A 43 -11.18 -6.03 -9.24
N GLU A 44 -11.29 -5.18 -10.27
CA GLU A 44 -10.51 -3.96 -10.42
C GLU A 44 -10.65 -3.03 -9.20
N LEU A 45 -11.88 -2.74 -8.77
CA LEU A 45 -12.14 -1.89 -7.61
C LEU A 45 -11.58 -2.47 -6.30
N ILE A 46 -11.67 -3.79 -6.11
CA ILE A 46 -11.10 -4.43 -4.91
C ILE A 46 -9.58 -4.27 -4.88
N VAL A 47 -8.92 -4.52 -6.02
CA VAL A 47 -7.46 -4.54 -6.09
C VAL A 47 -6.88 -3.12 -6.06
N LEU A 48 -7.47 -2.17 -6.78
CA LEU A 48 -6.96 -0.80 -6.87
C LEU A 48 -7.36 0.08 -5.69
N ILE A 49 -8.42 -0.27 -4.96
CA ILE A 49 -8.95 0.58 -3.86
C ILE A 49 -8.97 -0.17 -2.54
N ILE A 50 -9.71 -1.28 -2.43
CA ILE A 50 -9.96 -1.90 -1.13
C ILE A 50 -8.66 -2.45 -0.52
N LEU A 51 -7.88 -3.20 -1.29
CA LEU A 51 -6.60 -3.75 -0.84
C LEU A 51 -5.62 -2.68 -0.35
N PRO A 52 -5.30 -1.63 -1.12
CA PRO A 52 -4.38 -0.59 -0.66
C PRO A 52 -4.92 0.19 0.55
N VAL A 53 -6.23 0.43 0.64
CA VAL A 53 -6.84 1.07 1.82
C VAL A 53 -6.68 0.19 3.07
N VAL A 54 -6.96 -1.11 2.97
CA VAL A 54 -6.77 -2.06 4.08
C VAL A 54 -5.30 -2.11 4.49
N TYR A 55 -4.39 -2.19 3.52
CA TYR A 55 -2.95 -2.24 3.79
C TYR A 55 -2.45 -0.97 4.51
N ILE A 56 -2.81 0.22 4.01
CA ILE A 56 -2.45 1.50 4.66
C ILE A 56 -3.03 1.57 6.07
N THR A 57 -4.26 1.08 6.27
CA THR A 57 -4.89 1.02 7.59
C THR A 57 -4.11 0.13 8.55
N LEU A 58 -3.70 -1.06 8.12
CA LEU A 58 -2.86 -1.96 8.92
C LEU A 58 -1.49 -1.34 9.22
N MET A 59 -0.91 -0.60 8.26
CA MET A 59 0.32 0.16 8.45
C MET A 59 0.17 1.29 9.48
N TYR A 60 -0.97 1.98 9.46
CA TYR A 60 -1.30 3.00 10.46
C TYR A 60 -1.48 2.38 11.85
N LEU A 61 -2.20 1.25 11.94
CA LEU A 61 -2.38 0.53 13.21
C LEU A 61 -1.05 0.04 13.78
N THR A 62 -0.13 -0.45 12.95
CA THR A 62 1.22 -0.81 13.40
C THR A 62 2.00 0.42 13.88
N LEU A 63 1.87 1.56 13.20
CA LEU A 63 2.47 2.81 13.67
C LEU A 63 1.90 3.23 15.03
N VAL A 64 0.58 3.16 15.25
CA VAL A 64 -0.06 3.52 16.53
C VAL A 64 0.26 2.51 17.63
N SER A 65 0.36 1.22 17.30
CA SER A 65 0.59 0.15 18.27
C SER A 65 2.05 0.09 18.76
N GLN A 66 3.00 0.75 18.09
CA GLN A 66 4.40 0.89 18.55
C GLN A 66 4.57 1.93 19.68
N LYS A 67 3.57 2.09 20.56
CA LYS A 67 3.71 2.90 21.78
C LYS A 67 4.86 2.40 22.64
#